data_AF-A0A661HYT2-F1
#
_entry.id   AF-A0A661HYT2-F1
#
_cell.length_a   1.000
_cell.length_b   1.000
_cell.length_c   1.000
_cell.angle_alpha   90.00
_cell.angle_beta   90.00
_cell.angle_gamma   90.00
#
_symmetry.space_group_name_H-M   'P 1'
#
loop_
_entity.id
_entity.type
_entity.pdbx_description
1 polymer ?
#
loop_
_entity_poly.entity_id
_entity_poly.type
_entity_poly.pdbx_seq_one_letter_code
_entity_poly.pdbx_strand_id
1 'polypeptide(L)'
;NEANFSKDELETQHKRKEFISIQKLAILKATNDGMNKGIEQGIEQGIEQGIEQRNIEIAKNLLDILDDDTISLKTGLSKDFINSLR
;
A
#
# COMPACT_ATOMS: atom_id res chain seq x y z
N ASN A 1 3.68 44.24 10.05
CA ASN A 1 3.72 45.70 10.01
C ASN A 1 3.83 46.11 8.55
N GLU A 2 2.70 46.41 7.91
CA GLU A 2 2.61 46.75 6.48
C GLU A 2 2.78 48.26 6.23
N ALA A 3 2.90 49.04 7.32
CA ALA A 3 2.88 50.50 7.30
C ALA A 3 4.06 51.17 6.55
N ASN A 4 5.10 50.41 6.17
CA ASN A 4 6.32 50.95 5.53
C ASN A 4 6.52 50.50 4.07
N PHE A 5 5.58 49.79 3.45
CA PHE A 5 5.72 49.30 2.08
C PHE A 5 4.87 50.09 1.08
N SER A 6 5.38 50.24 -0.14
CA SER A 6 4.57 50.67 -1.28
C SER A 6 3.54 49.60 -1.67
N LYS A 7 2.51 50.00 -2.42
CA LYS A 7 1.43 49.09 -2.85
C LYS A 7 1.97 47.90 -3.67
N ASP A 8 2.93 48.14 -4.55
CA ASP A 8 3.51 47.11 -5.42
C ASP A 8 4.36 46.10 -4.63
N GLU A 9 5.07 46.57 -3.59
CA GLU A 9 5.84 45.71 -2.68
C GLU A 9 4.91 44.82 -1.84
N LEU A 10 3.79 45.36 -1.35
CA LEU A 10 2.78 44.58 -0.63
C LEU A 10 2.17 43.50 -1.54
N GLU A 11 1.78 43.86 -2.77
CA GLU A 11 1.24 42.88 -3.73
C GLU A 11 2.23 41.76 -4.02
N THR A 12 3.50 42.12 -4.26
CA THR A 12 4.58 41.15 -4.46
C THR A 12 4.75 40.23 -3.25
N GLN A 13 4.66 40.78 -2.03
CA GLN A 13 4.73 40.01 -0.80
C GLN A 13 3.55 39.04 -0.67
N HIS A 14 2.33 39.47 -0.99
CA HIS A 14 1.16 38.60 -0.96
C HIS A 14 1.26 37.45 -1.97
N LYS A 15 1.64 37.74 -3.22
CA LYS A 15 1.87 36.71 -4.24
C LYS A 15 2.92 35.69 -3.81
N ARG A 16 4.02 36.16 -3.19
CA ARG A 16 5.05 35.26 -2.66
C ARG A 16 4.52 34.38 -1.51
N LYS A 17 3.73 34.94 -0.59
CA LYS A 17 3.11 34.18 0.51
C LYS A 17 2.15 33.13 -0.03
N GLU A 18 1.32 33.49 -1.01
CA GLU A 18 0.38 32.59 -1.66
C GLU A 18 1.10 31.44 -2.36
N PHE A 19 2.13 31.75 -3.15
CA PHE A 19 2.95 30.73 -3.82
C PHE A 19 3.60 29.76 -2.83
N ILE A 20 4.17 30.26 -1.74
CA ILE A 20 4.74 29.41 -0.67
C ILE A 20 3.67 28.53 -0.03
N SER A 21 2.47 29.07 0.20
CA SER A 21 1.35 28.30 0.76
C SER A 21 0.95 27.15 -0.15
N ILE A 22 0.76 27.43 -1.45
CA ILE A 22 0.41 26.42 -2.45
C ILE A 22 1.48 25.32 -2.53
N GLN A 23 2.76 25.69 -2.57
CA GLN A 23 3.84 24.70 -2.58
C GLN A 23 3.84 23.82 -1.32
N LYS A 24 3.63 24.41 -0.13
CA LYS A 24 3.55 23.63 1.11
C LYS A 24 2.37 22.66 1.09
N LEU A 25 1.21 23.11 0.61
CA LEU A 25 0.02 22.25 0.48
C LEU A 25 0.25 21.12 -0.53
N ALA A 26 0.90 21.40 -1.65
CA ALA A 26 1.22 20.38 -2.66
C ALA A 26 2.16 19.31 -2.08
N ILE A 27 3.20 19.70 -1.35
CA ILE A 27 4.12 18.77 -0.68
C ILE A 27 3.38 17.96 0.38
N LEU A 28 2.58 18.61 1.23
CA LEU A 28 1.80 17.92 2.26
C LEU A 28 0.87 16.86 1.65
N LYS A 29 0.16 17.23 0.58
CA LYS A 29 -0.71 16.31 -0.14
C LYS A 29 0.07 15.15 -0.75
N ALA A 30 1.18 15.42 -1.43
CA ALA A 30 2.02 14.39 -2.03
C ALA A 30 2.56 13.39 -0.99
N THR A 31 3.02 13.90 0.16
CA THR A 31 3.49 13.06 1.27
C THR A 31 2.38 12.20 1.84
N ASN A 32 1.20 12.79 2.08
CA ASN A 32 0.05 12.06 2.61
C ASN A 32 -0.45 10.99 1.63
N ASP A 33 -0.58 11.34 0.35
CA ASP A 33 -1.00 10.42 -0.70
C ASP A 33 0.01 9.27 -0.87
N GLY A 34 1.31 9.59 -0.81
CA GLY A 34 2.38 8.58 -0.87
C GLY A 34 2.34 7.62 0.31
N MET A 35 2.18 8.15 1.54
CA MET A 35 2.07 7.32 2.74
C MET A 35 0.84 6.41 2.70
N ASN A 36 -0.33 6.95 2.32
CA ASN A 36 -1.56 6.17 2.23
C ASN A 36 -1.43 5.04 1.20
N LYS A 37 -0.88 5.33 0.01
CA LYS A 37 -0.63 4.30 -1.02
C LYS A 37 0.35 3.23 -0.53
N GLY A 38 1.41 3.63 0.15
CA GLY A 38 2.39 2.69 0.70
C GLY A 38 1.77 1.76 1.75
N ILE A 39 0.93 2.29 2.64
CA ILE A 39 0.21 1.48 3.63
C ILE A 39 -0.78 0.52 2.95
N GLU A 40 -1.57 1.02 2.01
CA GLU A 40 -2.56 0.21 1.28
C GLU A 40 -1.89 -0.96 0.55
N GLN A 41 -0.83 -0.70 -0.21
CA GLN A 41 -0.05 -1.73 -0.90
C GLN A 41 0.60 -2.72 0.06
N GLY A 42 1.15 -2.23 1.17
CA GLY A 42 1.78 -3.10 2.18
C GLY A 42 0.77 -4.03 2.87
N ILE A 43 -0.44 -3.52 3.16
CA ILE A 43 -1.52 -4.33 3.75
C ILE A 43 -2.02 -5.37 2.74
N GLU A 44 -2.25 -4.98 1.49
CA GLU A 44 -2.71 -5.89 0.43
C GLU A 44 -1.72 -7.04 0.21
N GLN A 45 -0.43 -6.71 0.04
CA GLN A 45 0.64 -7.72 -0.10
C GLN A 45 0.76 -8.62 1.13
N GLY A 46 0.66 -8.05 2.34
CA GLY A 46 0.72 -8.82 3.57
C GLY A 46 -0.45 -9.80 3.72
N ILE A 47 -1.66 -9.40 3.34
CA ILE A 47 -2.84 -10.27 3.37
C ILE A 47 -2.71 -11.39 2.34
N GLU A 48 -2.32 -11.08 1.10
CA GLU A 48 -2.13 -12.07 0.04
C GLU A 48 -1.09 -13.12 0.43
N GLN A 49 0.08 -12.68 0.89
CA GLN A 49 1.15 -13.57 1.36
C GLN A 49 0.70 -14.42 2.56
N GLY A 50 -0.06 -13.83 3.50
CA GLY A 50 -0.58 -14.55 4.64
C GLY A 50 -1.59 -15.65 4.26
N ILE A 51 -2.48 -15.36 3.30
CA ILE A 51 -3.44 -16.35 2.77
C ILE A 51 -2.70 -17.47 2.04
N GLU A 52 -1.72 -17.14 1.20
CA GLU A 52 -0.91 -18.13 0.49
C GLU A 52 -0.16 -19.04 1.47
N GLN A 53 0.56 -18.47 2.43
CA GLN A 53 1.29 -19.23 3.45
C GLN A 53 0.35 -20.15 4.25
N ARG A 54 -0.82 -19.64 4.64
CA ARG A 54 -1.84 -20.43 5.34
C ARG A 54 -2.33 -21.60 4.49
N ASN A 55 -2.60 -21.38 3.20
CA ASN A 55 -3.07 -22.45 2.31
C ASN A 55 -2.00 -23.53 2.12
N ILE A 56 -0.72 -23.14 2.03
CA ILE A 56 0.41 -24.06 1.97
C ILE A 56 0.52 -24.87 3.27
N GLU A 57 0.36 -24.25 4.43
CA GLU A 57 0.39 -24.94 5.72
C GLU A 57 -0.74 -25.95 5.84
N ILE A 58 -1.96 -25.58 5.44
CA ILE A 58 -3.10 -26.50 5.39
C ILE A 58 -2.80 -27.67 4.45
N ALA A 59 -2.25 -27.41 3.26
CA ALA A 59 -1.90 -28.48 2.33
C ALA A 59 -0.91 -29.48 2.97
N LYS A 60 0.19 -28.98 3.56
CA LYS A 60 1.20 -29.81 4.23
C LYS A 60 0.61 -30.70 5.31
N ASN A 61 -0.29 -30.16 6.14
CA ASN A 61 -0.94 -30.90 7.21
C ASN A 61 -1.91 -31.99 6.71
N LEU A 62 -2.35 -31.90 5.45
CA LEU A 62 -3.31 -32.83 4.85
C LEU A 62 -2.68 -33.86 3.90
N LEU A 63 -1.40 -33.70 3.51
CA LEU A 63 -0.71 -34.57 2.53
C LEU A 63 -0.72 -36.06 2.89
N ASP A 64 -0.71 -36.36 4.19
CA ASP A 64 -0.69 -37.73 4.74
C ASP A 64 -2.10 -38.31 4.96
N ILE A 65 -3.14 -37.48 4.81
CA ILE A 65 -4.52 -37.82 5.20
C ILE A 65 -5.44 -37.88 3.97
N LEU A 66 -5.24 -36.97 3.01
CA LEU A 66 -6.12 -36.75 1.87
C LEU A 66 -5.36 -36.89 0.55
N ASP A 67 -6.10 -37.20 -0.51
CA ASP A 67 -5.58 -37.18 -1.88
C ASP A 67 -5.39 -35.74 -2.39
N ASP A 68 -4.54 -35.59 -3.41
CA ASP A 68 -4.17 -34.28 -3.95
C ASP A 68 -5.36 -33.52 -4.58
N ASP A 69 -6.40 -34.23 -5.07
CA ASP A 69 -7.60 -33.58 -5.61
C ASP A 69 -8.39 -32.91 -4.49
N THR A 70 -8.58 -33.60 -3.38
CA THR A 70 -9.27 -33.06 -2.20
C THR A 70 -8.48 -31.90 -1.59
N ILE A 71 -7.15 -32.02 -1.47
CA ILE A 71 -6.31 -30.94 -0.94
C ILE A 71 -6.37 -29.70 -1.84
N SER A 72 -6.33 -29.90 -3.16
CA SER A 72 -6.47 -28.81 -4.15
C SER A 72 -7.78 -28.07 -3.97
N LEU A 73 -8.89 -28.81 -3.84
CA LEU A 73 -10.21 -28.22 -3.62
C LEU A 73 -10.32 -27.43 -2.31
N LYS A 74 -9.65 -27.87 -1.23
CA LYS A 74 -9.73 -27.22 0.10
C LYS A 74 -8.81 -26.00 0.24
N THR A 75 -7.67 -26.03 -0.42
CA THR A 75 -6.62 -25.00 -0.27
C THR A 75 -6.61 -24.00 -1.43
N GLY A 76 -7.27 -24.32 -2.54
CA GLY A 76 -7.21 -23.52 -3.77
C GLY A 76 -5.86 -23.60 -4.49
N LEU A 77 -4.95 -24.46 -4.05
CA LEU A 77 -3.65 -24.68 -4.69
C LEU A 77 -3.78 -25.64 -5.87
N SER A 78 -2.91 -25.49 -6.86
CA SER A 78 -2.87 -26.42 -8.00
C SER A 78 -2.37 -27.79 -7.57
N LYS A 79 -2.83 -28.85 -8.26
CA LYS A 79 -2.36 -30.22 -8.00
C LYS A 79 -0.86 -30.36 -8.22
N ASP A 80 -0.31 -29.70 -9.24
CA ASP A 80 1.12 -29.71 -9.53
C ASP A 80 1.94 -29.12 -8.37
N PHE A 81 1.43 -28.04 -7.77
CA PHE A 81 2.05 -27.45 -6.59
C PHE A 81 1.92 -28.35 -5.36
N ILE A 82 0.76 -28.98 -5.14
CA ILE A 82 0.59 -29.93 -4.03
C ILE A 82 1.53 -31.11 -4.17
N ASN A 83 1.68 -31.66 -5.37
CA ASN A 83 2.59 -32.75 -5.66
C ASN A 83 4.07 -32.36 -5.43
N SER A 84 4.43 -31.08 -5.61
CA SER A 84 5.80 -30.60 -5.31
C SER A 84 6.09 -30.41 -3.82
N LEU A 85 5.08 -30.49 -2.95
CA LEU A 85 5.24 -30.43 -1.49
C LEU A 85 5.57 -31.79 -0.85
N ARG A 86 5.51 -32.89 -1.61
CA ARG A 86 5.84 -34.26 -1.18
C ARG A 86 7.34 -34.53 -1.31
#